data_AF-A2DWS4-F1
#
_entry.id   AF-A2DWS4-F1
#
_cell.length_a   1.000
_cell.length_b   1.000
_cell.length_c   1.000
_cell.angle_alpha   90.00
_cell.angle_beta   90.00
_cell.angle_gamma   90.00
#
_symmetry.space_group_name_H-M   'P 1'
#
loop_
_entity.id
_entity.type
_entity.pdbx_description
1 polymer ?
#
loop_
_entity_poly.entity_id
_entity_poly.type
_entity_poly.pdbx_seq_one_letter_code
_entity_poly.pdbx_strand_id
1 'polypeptide(L)'
;MKTTNSTPFAFYSRQAIETISHEMKSDLNIIVDDKTYPVRSFVAANFSKLVFQRTLEDISVQKIVLKTKGDFTTTHEYLQGKQVQITEKNFQETFEFACELNINSLANLTYEIMIEKSEPFTLLSNLIQCYNSNMDCEYLANAVADKFNDIKLLLEDLPCYVLELILQNPQVHELEEQIADVILNYQCPIHQKKCWRVWQYLPFELFGDEKFNSLLTDKTLNFNAIRSILLRNRKELAKKKKDSLISVFHPAISMDGIIQNGNAPLVCSDDAYSIYYSATNVLLKDDSYFCSKEGPQATIYFNFSPNKIELTHYALRSWRIGANGVCPKSWTVSVQIDGNWVEVDKKIDNTELVGNSKLVLFELKYQSSPTSNIRITQLDSNNQGNRRFALSCVEFFGTLTISK
;
A
#
# COMPACT_ATOMS: atom_id res chain seq x y z
N MET A 1 -41.52 3.79 0.30
CA MET A 1 -41.57 2.65 1.25
C MET A 1 -40.62 1.58 0.77
N LYS A 2 -39.37 1.59 1.23
CA LYS A 2 -38.46 0.45 1.06
C LYS A 2 -38.81 -0.53 2.18
N THR A 3 -39.45 -1.65 1.85
CA THR A 3 -39.57 -2.76 2.80
C THR A 3 -38.19 -3.36 2.97
N THR A 4 -37.56 -3.11 4.12
CA THR A 4 -36.29 -3.73 4.48
C THR A 4 -36.44 -5.24 4.42
N ASN A 5 -35.70 -5.90 3.51
CA ASN A 5 -35.64 -7.36 3.42
C ASN A 5 -35.00 -7.91 4.69
N SER A 6 -35.80 -8.13 5.73
CA SER A 6 -35.36 -8.83 6.93
C SER A 6 -34.95 -10.24 6.55
N THR A 7 -33.81 -10.70 7.06
CA THR A 7 -33.34 -12.09 6.92
C THR A 7 -34.46 -13.09 7.24
N PRO A 8 -34.65 -14.17 6.45
CA PRO A 8 -35.78 -15.11 6.58
C PRO A 8 -36.02 -15.67 7.99
N PHE A 9 -34.95 -15.81 8.78
CA PHE A 9 -35.02 -16.32 10.15
C PHE A 9 -35.81 -15.41 11.11
N ALA A 10 -35.76 -14.09 10.91
CA ALA A 10 -36.51 -13.13 11.71
C ALA A 10 -38.02 -13.22 11.45
N PHE A 11 -38.43 -13.58 10.22
CA PHE A 11 -39.84 -13.63 9.84
C PHE A 11 -40.57 -14.82 10.46
N TYR A 12 -39.99 -16.02 10.42
CA TYR A 12 -40.59 -17.22 11.04
C TYR A 12 -40.67 -17.11 12.56
N SER A 13 -39.72 -16.42 13.20
CA SER A 13 -39.81 -16.15 14.64
C SER A 13 -40.96 -15.22 15.01
N ARG A 14 -41.30 -14.23 14.17
CA ARG A 14 -42.35 -13.25 14.49
C ARG A 14 -43.76 -13.83 14.54
N GLN A 15 -44.17 -14.66 13.57
CA GLN A 15 -45.50 -15.28 13.62
C GLN A 15 -45.65 -16.21 14.84
N ALA A 16 -44.60 -16.97 15.17
CA ALA A 16 -44.59 -17.82 16.36
C ALA A 16 -44.66 -16.98 17.64
N ILE A 17 -43.90 -15.88 17.70
CA ILE A 17 -43.93 -14.92 18.81
C ILE A 17 -45.31 -14.29 18.94
N GLU A 18 -45.95 -13.83 17.85
CA GLU A 18 -47.29 -13.25 17.87
C GLU A 18 -48.32 -14.25 18.44
N THR A 19 -48.22 -15.52 18.03
CA THR A 19 -49.12 -16.59 18.50
C THR A 19 -48.94 -16.85 19.99
N ILE A 20 -47.69 -17.04 20.45
CA ILE A 20 -47.36 -17.21 21.87
C ILE A 20 -47.77 -15.97 22.67
N SER A 21 -47.64 -14.79 22.07
CA SER A 21 -47.97 -13.54 22.73
C SER A 21 -49.43 -13.54 23.17
N HIS A 22 -50.39 -13.96 22.34
CA HIS A 22 -51.82 -13.83 22.65
C HIS A 22 -52.26 -14.56 23.93
N GLU A 23 -51.56 -15.62 24.34
CA GLU A 23 -51.93 -16.43 25.50
C GLU A 23 -51.22 -15.98 26.79
N MET A 24 -50.10 -15.26 26.69
CA MET A 24 -49.31 -14.86 27.86
C MET A 24 -49.81 -13.53 28.46
N LYS A 25 -49.97 -13.51 29.79
CA LYS A 25 -50.16 -12.27 30.55
C LYS A 25 -48.85 -11.50 30.62
N SER A 26 -48.93 -10.17 30.63
CA SER A 26 -47.77 -9.33 30.91
C SER A 26 -47.24 -9.60 32.31
N ASP A 27 -45.95 -9.84 32.43
CA ASP A 27 -45.22 -10.24 33.63
C ASP A 27 -44.10 -9.26 34.00
N LEU A 28 -43.81 -8.28 33.13
CA LEU A 28 -42.79 -7.25 33.32
C LEU A 28 -43.35 -5.86 33.03
N ASN A 29 -42.97 -4.88 33.84
CA ASN A 29 -43.36 -3.48 33.66
C ASN A 29 -42.15 -2.62 33.28
N ILE A 30 -42.24 -1.90 32.18
CA ILE A 30 -41.26 -0.85 31.84
C ILE A 30 -41.78 0.48 32.36
N ILE A 31 -40.98 1.20 33.14
CA ILE A 31 -41.37 2.47 33.75
C ILE A 31 -40.64 3.61 33.05
N VAL A 32 -41.41 4.55 32.49
CA VAL A 32 -40.92 5.77 31.79
C VAL A 32 -41.76 6.94 32.28
N ASP A 33 -41.14 7.99 32.83
CA ASP A 33 -41.84 9.18 33.38
C ASP A 33 -43.02 8.83 34.29
N ASP A 34 -42.81 7.94 35.26
CA ASP A 34 -43.83 7.42 36.19
C ASP A 34 -45.00 6.66 35.55
N LYS A 35 -45.04 6.54 34.22
CA LYS A 35 -45.99 5.71 33.49
C LYS A 35 -45.49 4.28 33.42
N THR A 36 -46.42 3.33 33.54
CA THR A 36 -46.14 1.90 33.51
C THR A 36 -46.60 1.29 32.19
N TYR A 37 -45.66 0.63 31.50
CA TYR A 37 -45.86 -0.04 30.22
C TYR A 37 -45.72 -1.55 30.40
N PRO A 38 -46.83 -2.29 30.53
CA PRO A 38 -46.78 -3.73 30.73
C PRO A 38 -46.32 -4.43 29.45
N VAL A 39 -45.32 -5.28 29.57
CA VAL A 39 -44.77 -6.11 28.48
C VAL A 39 -44.69 -7.58 28.91
N ARG A 40 -44.58 -8.46 27.92
CA ARG A 40 -44.29 -9.88 28.14
C ARG A 40 -42.78 -10.04 28.08
N SER A 41 -42.17 -10.37 29.20
CA SER A 41 -40.71 -10.48 29.39
C SER A 41 -40.06 -11.33 28.31
N PHE A 42 -40.66 -12.50 28.01
CA PHE A 42 -40.20 -13.41 26.97
C PHE A 42 -40.19 -12.76 25.57
N VAL A 43 -41.28 -12.08 25.19
CA VAL A 43 -41.38 -11.39 23.90
C VAL A 43 -40.38 -10.22 23.84
N ALA A 44 -40.36 -9.38 24.86
CA ALA A 44 -39.46 -8.23 24.93
C ALA A 44 -37.98 -8.62 24.93
N ALA A 45 -37.61 -9.73 25.58
CA ALA A 45 -36.25 -10.27 25.60
C ALA A 45 -35.75 -10.76 24.23
N ASN A 46 -36.65 -11.08 23.28
CA ASN A 46 -36.26 -11.39 21.91
C ASN A 46 -35.79 -10.14 21.13
N PHE A 47 -36.16 -8.94 21.57
CA PHE A 47 -35.82 -7.69 20.91
C PHE A 47 -34.77 -6.88 21.69
N SER A 48 -34.88 -6.85 23.03
CA SER A 48 -34.03 -6.05 23.91
C SER A 48 -33.02 -6.91 24.65
N LYS A 49 -31.73 -6.67 24.39
CA LYS A 49 -30.65 -7.31 25.15
C LYS A 49 -30.69 -6.93 26.63
N LEU A 50 -31.09 -5.70 26.95
CA LEU A 50 -31.24 -5.27 28.35
C LEU A 50 -32.31 -6.09 29.07
N VAL A 51 -33.50 -6.23 28.47
CA VAL A 51 -34.58 -7.04 29.07
C VAL A 51 -34.12 -8.48 29.25
N PHE A 52 -33.49 -9.07 28.23
CA PHE A 52 -32.95 -10.43 28.31
C PHE A 52 -31.92 -10.60 29.44
N GLN A 53 -30.97 -9.67 29.58
CA GLN A 53 -29.97 -9.72 30.64
C GLN A 53 -30.61 -9.62 32.01
N ARG A 54 -31.56 -8.69 32.20
CA ARG A 54 -32.24 -8.51 33.49
C ARG A 54 -33.07 -9.72 33.90
N THR A 55 -33.80 -10.34 32.97
CA THR A 55 -34.59 -11.53 33.26
C THR A 55 -33.74 -12.77 33.51
N LEU A 56 -32.53 -12.83 32.92
CA LEU A 56 -31.56 -13.89 33.19
C LEU A 56 -30.87 -13.71 34.55
N GLU A 57 -30.54 -12.48 34.93
CA GLU A 57 -29.95 -12.12 36.23
C GLU A 57 -30.93 -12.36 37.38
N ASP A 58 -32.20 -12.01 37.17
CA ASP A 58 -33.26 -12.13 38.17
C ASP A 58 -34.58 -12.53 37.50
N ILE A 59 -34.94 -13.80 37.62
CA ILE A 59 -36.22 -14.33 37.11
C ILE A 59 -37.46 -13.70 37.78
N SER A 60 -37.28 -13.03 38.92
CA SER A 60 -38.33 -12.33 39.66
C SER A 60 -38.42 -10.86 39.30
N VAL A 61 -37.64 -10.38 38.33
CA VAL A 61 -37.69 -8.98 37.88
C VAL A 61 -39.08 -8.63 37.36
N GLN A 62 -39.78 -7.75 38.09
CA GLN A 62 -41.12 -7.27 37.72
C GLN A 62 -41.11 -5.88 37.10
N LYS A 63 -40.00 -5.14 37.21
CA LYS A 63 -39.89 -3.77 36.70
C LYS A 63 -38.51 -3.42 36.17
N ILE A 64 -38.47 -2.66 35.08
CA ILE A 64 -37.28 -1.99 34.54
C ILE A 64 -37.61 -0.51 34.43
N VAL A 65 -36.81 0.35 35.07
CA VAL A 65 -36.98 1.81 35.02
C VAL A 65 -36.00 2.38 33.99
N LEU A 66 -36.52 3.10 33.00
CA LEU A 66 -35.70 3.77 32.00
C LEU A 66 -35.37 5.20 32.44
N LYS A 67 -34.20 5.67 32.05
CA LYS A 67 -33.68 7.02 32.28
C LYS A 67 -34.17 7.99 31.20
N THR A 68 -34.29 7.50 29.96
CA THR A 68 -34.85 8.25 28.84
C THR A 68 -36.30 8.62 29.16
N LYS A 69 -36.68 9.85 28.83
CA LYS A 69 -38.02 10.43 29.05
C LYS A 69 -38.70 10.63 27.70
N GLY A 70 -40.03 10.76 27.69
CA GLY A 70 -40.79 11.04 26.46
C GLY A 70 -41.82 9.98 26.10
N ASP A 71 -42.27 9.97 24.85
CA ASP A 71 -43.31 9.05 24.40
C ASP A 71 -42.76 7.65 24.09
N PHE A 72 -42.97 6.72 25.02
CA PHE A 72 -42.55 5.34 24.88
C PHE A 72 -43.50 4.47 24.02
N THR A 73 -44.60 5.03 23.49
CA THR A 73 -45.67 4.24 22.85
C THR A 73 -45.16 3.41 21.67
N THR A 74 -44.37 4.00 20.77
CA THR A 74 -43.83 3.28 19.60
C THR A 74 -42.88 2.15 20.01
N THR A 75 -41.97 2.40 20.95
CA THR A 75 -41.06 1.36 21.45
C THR A 75 -41.79 0.26 22.21
N HIS A 76 -42.83 0.62 22.98
CA HIS A 76 -43.69 -0.34 23.68
C HIS A 76 -44.39 -1.28 22.70
N GLU A 77 -45.01 -0.74 21.65
CA GLU A 77 -45.64 -1.55 20.60
C GLU A 77 -44.64 -2.51 19.93
N TYR A 78 -43.42 -2.04 19.68
CA TYR A 78 -42.34 -2.86 19.13
C TYR A 78 -41.98 -4.03 20.06
N LEU A 79 -41.85 -3.78 21.37
CA LEU A 79 -41.59 -4.81 22.37
C LEU A 79 -42.75 -5.80 22.56
N GLN A 80 -43.96 -5.45 22.14
CA GLN A 80 -45.10 -6.37 22.05
C GLN A 80 -45.09 -7.23 20.79
N GLY A 81 -44.08 -7.07 19.92
CA GLY A 81 -43.97 -7.77 18.64
C GLY A 81 -44.77 -7.13 17.50
N LYS A 82 -45.37 -5.96 17.71
CA LYS A 82 -46.14 -5.26 16.68
C LYS A 82 -45.22 -4.62 15.64
N GLN A 83 -45.74 -4.45 14.43
CA GLN A 83 -45.10 -3.58 13.44
C GLN A 83 -45.31 -2.12 13.83
N VAL A 84 -44.25 -1.33 13.73
CA VAL A 84 -44.26 0.10 14.07
C VAL A 84 -43.83 0.93 12.87
N GLN A 85 -44.37 2.14 12.77
CA GLN A 85 -43.96 3.11 11.77
C GLN A 85 -43.14 4.21 12.44
N ILE A 86 -41.94 4.44 11.94
CA ILE A 86 -41.10 5.57 12.36
C ILE A 86 -41.47 6.78 11.50
N THR A 87 -41.66 7.92 12.15
CA THR A 87 -42.08 9.19 11.56
C THR A 87 -41.11 10.30 11.98
N GLU A 88 -41.15 11.43 11.29
CA GLU A 88 -40.36 12.62 11.67
C GLU A 88 -40.65 13.11 13.10
N LYS A 89 -41.81 12.75 13.68
CA LYS A 89 -42.20 13.21 15.03
C LYS A 89 -41.66 12.33 16.16
N ASN A 90 -41.43 11.04 15.91
CA ASN A 90 -41.10 10.07 16.96
C ASN A 90 -39.73 9.41 16.81
N PHE A 91 -39.00 9.62 15.70
CA PHE A 91 -37.76 8.89 15.43
C PHE A 91 -36.68 9.11 16.50
N GLN A 92 -36.53 10.34 17.01
CA GLN A 92 -35.49 10.68 17.98
C GLN A 92 -35.74 9.99 19.33
N GLU A 93 -36.95 10.14 19.90
CA GLU A 93 -37.32 9.47 21.16
C GLU A 93 -37.26 7.94 21.01
N THR A 94 -37.74 7.42 19.87
CA THR A 94 -37.67 5.97 19.58
C THR A 94 -36.23 5.48 19.52
N PHE A 95 -35.32 6.25 18.93
CA PHE A 95 -33.89 5.92 18.88
C PHE A 95 -33.25 5.93 20.26
N GLU A 96 -33.56 6.93 21.09
CA GLU A 96 -33.03 7.02 22.46
C GLU A 96 -33.46 5.83 23.31
N PHE A 97 -34.74 5.45 23.24
CA PHE A 97 -35.23 4.24 23.90
C PHE A 97 -34.61 2.96 23.32
N ALA A 98 -34.42 2.88 22.00
CA ALA A 98 -33.75 1.75 21.37
C ALA A 98 -32.30 1.62 21.88
N CYS A 99 -31.59 2.74 22.05
CA CYS A 99 -30.26 2.79 22.65
C CYS A 99 -30.25 2.30 24.08
N GLU A 100 -31.14 2.81 24.93
CA GLU A 100 -31.17 2.42 26.34
C GLU A 100 -31.55 0.94 26.53
N LEU A 101 -32.50 0.44 25.72
CA LEU A 101 -32.94 -0.96 25.74
C LEU A 101 -32.03 -1.89 24.93
N ASN A 102 -31.03 -1.36 24.22
CA ASN A 102 -30.14 -2.10 23.33
C ASN A 102 -30.90 -2.96 22.29
N ILE A 103 -31.72 -2.27 21.47
CA ILE A 103 -32.56 -2.84 20.41
C ILE A 103 -32.04 -2.39 19.03
N ASN A 104 -31.02 -3.09 18.51
CA ASN A 104 -30.43 -2.78 17.19
C ASN A 104 -31.48 -2.69 16.06
N SER A 105 -32.42 -3.64 16.03
CA SER A 105 -33.42 -3.70 14.97
C SER A 105 -34.41 -2.54 14.97
N LEU A 106 -34.64 -1.88 16.13
CA LEU A 106 -35.48 -0.70 16.23
C LEU A 106 -34.70 0.57 15.88
N ALA A 107 -33.46 0.71 16.37
CA ALA A 107 -32.60 1.83 15.99
C ALA A 107 -32.37 1.88 14.47
N ASN A 108 -32.17 0.74 13.82
CA ASN A 108 -32.03 0.67 12.36
C ASN A 108 -33.24 1.24 11.60
N LEU A 109 -34.46 1.12 12.15
CA LEU A 109 -35.66 1.71 11.54
C LEU A 109 -35.68 3.24 11.64
N THR A 110 -34.91 3.82 12.58
CA THR A 110 -34.82 5.27 12.76
C THR A 110 -33.77 5.93 11.88
N TYR A 111 -32.77 5.17 11.41
CA TYR A 111 -31.59 5.73 10.76
C TYR A 111 -31.87 6.51 9.47
N GLU A 112 -32.80 6.05 8.62
CA GLU A 112 -33.12 6.75 7.36
C GLU A 112 -33.59 8.19 7.62
N ILE A 113 -34.60 8.35 8.50
CA ILE A 113 -35.13 9.66 8.87
C ILE A 113 -34.08 10.46 9.65
N MET A 114 -33.34 9.80 10.54
CA MET A 114 -32.31 10.46 11.34
C MET A 114 -31.24 11.10 10.46
N ILE A 115 -30.72 10.39 9.45
CA ILE A 115 -29.69 10.91 8.54
C ILE A 115 -30.23 12.04 7.68
N GLU A 116 -31.48 11.94 7.22
CA GLU A 116 -32.09 12.97 6.37
C GLU A 116 -32.37 14.26 7.14
N LYS A 117 -32.80 14.17 8.41
CA LYS A 117 -33.38 15.30 9.15
C LYS A 117 -32.49 15.87 10.24
N SER A 118 -31.47 15.13 10.70
CA SER A 118 -30.65 15.56 11.82
C SER A 118 -29.49 16.43 11.36
N GLU A 119 -29.23 17.49 12.12
CA GLU A 119 -28.01 18.28 11.98
C GLU A 119 -26.76 17.41 12.27
N PRO A 120 -25.60 17.70 11.67
CA PRO A 120 -24.38 16.92 11.86
C PRO A 120 -23.97 16.71 13.33
N PHE A 121 -24.20 17.74 14.18
CA PHE A 121 -23.96 17.64 15.62
C PHE A 121 -24.86 16.57 16.29
N THR A 122 -26.15 16.56 15.95
CA THR A 122 -27.11 15.59 16.48
C THR A 122 -26.76 14.18 16.03
N LEU A 123 -26.34 14.00 14.77
CA LEU A 123 -25.85 12.72 14.26
C LEU A 123 -24.64 12.21 15.06
N LEU A 124 -23.68 13.10 15.34
CA LEU A 124 -22.50 12.75 16.13
C LEU A 124 -22.87 12.36 17.57
N SER A 125 -23.79 13.10 18.20
CA SER A 125 -24.31 12.75 19.53
C SER A 125 -24.99 11.37 19.54
N ASN A 126 -25.83 11.11 18.53
CA ASN A 126 -26.52 9.83 18.38
C ASN A 126 -25.54 8.68 18.13
N LEU A 127 -24.46 8.90 17.36
CA LEU A 127 -23.38 7.93 17.19
C LEU A 127 -22.69 7.58 18.52
N ILE A 128 -22.36 8.59 19.33
CA ILE A 128 -21.75 8.38 20.66
C ILE A 128 -22.69 7.60 21.57
N GLN A 129 -23.98 7.94 21.59
CA GLN A 129 -24.99 7.22 22.35
C GLN A 129 -25.09 5.76 21.93
N CYS A 130 -25.16 5.50 20.61
CA CYS A 130 -25.21 4.16 20.04
C CYS A 130 -23.98 3.32 20.46
N TYR A 131 -22.78 3.92 20.36
CA TYR A 131 -21.54 3.28 20.79
C TYR A 131 -21.55 2.93 22.30
N ASN A 132 -21.93 3.89 23.15
CA ASN A 132 -22.00 3.68 24.60
C ASN A 132 -23.02 2.61 25.00
N SER A 133 -24.05 2.41 24.18
CA SER A 133 -25.05 1.35 24.34
C SER A 133 -24.60 -0.02 23.80
N ASN A 134 -23.36 -0.18 23.32
CA ASN A 134 -22.86 -1.40 22.66
C ASN A 134 -23.77 -1.85 21.51
N MET A 135 -24.29 -0.88 20.75
CA MET A 135 -25.11 -1.11 19.58
C MET A 135 -24.27 -1.07 18.30
N ASP A 136 -24.85 -1.60 17.22
CA ASP A 136 -24.22 -1.50 15.90
C ASP A 136 -24.36 -0.07 15.37
N CYS A 137 -23.22 0.60 15.25
CA CYS A 137 -23.11 2.00 14.88
C CYS A 137 -22.49 2.22 13.50
N GLU A 138 -22.23 1.17 12.70
CA GLU A 138 -21.54 1.31 11.39
C GLU A 138 -22.28 2.27 10.45
N TYR A 139 -23.60 2.13 10.36
CA TYR A 139 -24.42 2.97 9.48
C TYR A 139 -24.43 4.46 9.90
N LEU A 140 -24.50 4.74 11.21
CA LEU A 140 -24.40 6.10 11.73
C LEU A 140 -22.98 6.67 11.58
N ALA A 141 -21.95 5.85 11.79
CA ALA A 141 -20.56 6.27 11.59
C ALA A 141 -20.32 6.70 10.15
N ASN A 142 -20.89 5.97 9.18
CA ASN A 142 -20.83 6.34 7.77
C ASN A 142 -21.55 7.66 7.48
N ALA A 143 -22.75 7.85 8.02
CA ALA A 143 -23.46 9.12 7.84
C ALA A 143 -22.75 10.32 8.47
N VAL A 144 -22.10 10.12 9.62
CA VAL A 144 -21.27 11.13 10.29
C VAL A 144 -20.01 11.43 9.46
N ALA A 145 -19.40 10.40 8.88
CA ALA A 145 -18.28 10.52 7.94
C ALA A 145 -18.64 11.33 6.69
N ASP A 146 -19.83 11.16 6.12
CA ASP A 146 -20.31 11.97 4.98
C ASP A 146 -20.43 13.48 5.32
N LYS A 147 -20.47 13.81 6.62
CA LYS A 147 -20.54 15.17 7.17
C LYS A 147 -19.24 15.59 7.87
N PHE A 148 -18.12 14.93 7.61
CA PHE A 148 -16.85 15.11 8.34
C PHE A 148 -16.43 16.58 8.47
N ASN A 149 -16.52 17.36 7.40
CA ASN A 149 -16.10 18.77 7.39
C ASN A 149 -16.94 19.64 8.34
N ASP A 150 -18.22 19.33 8.51
CA ASP A 150 -19.14 20.11 9.35
C ASP A 150 -18.88 19.88 10.85
N ILE A 151 -18.27 18.74 11.20
CA ILE A 151 -18.05 18.31 12.59
C ILE A 151 -16.58 18.27 12.99
N LYS A 152 -15.63 18.58 12.10
CA LYS A 152 -14.19 18.37 12.32
C LYS A 152 -13.65 18.97 13.63
N LEU A 153 -14.15 20.13 14.03
CA LEU A 153 -13.74 20.83 15.25
C LEU A 153 -14.18 20.10 16.53
N LEU A 154 -15.19 19.25 16.43
CA LEU A 154 -15.73 18.46 17.54
C LEU A 154 -15.07 17.08 17.65
N LEU A 155 -14.35 16.66 16.60
CA LEU A 155 -13.71 15.33 16.55
C LEU A 155 -12.56 15.21 17.56
N GLU A 156 -11.95 16.33 17.96
CA GLU A 156 -10.84 16.38 18.90
C GLU A 156 -11.22 15.87 20.30
N ASP A 157 -12.49 16.04 20.70
CA ASP A 157 -13.01 15.66 22.01
C ASP A 157 -13.68 14.28 22.04
N LEU A 158 -13.68 13.55 20.92
CA LEU A 158 -14.37 12.26 20.84
C LEU A 158 -13.63 11.14 21.58
N PRO A 159 -14.35 10.13 22.10
CA PRO A 159 -13.74 8.86 22.47
C PRO A 159 -12.98 8.26 21.29
N CYS A 160 -11.76 7.75 21.52
CA CYS A 160 -10.86 7.29 20.44
C CYS A 160 -11.51 6.23 19.54
N TYR A 161 -12.35 5.36 20.09
CA TYR A 161 -13.08 4.35 19.34
C TYR A 161 -14.14 4.92 18.41
N VAL A 162 -14.83 5.98 18.82
CA VAL A 162 -15.84 6.65 17.97
C VAL A 162 -15.14 7.36 16.81
N LEU A 163 -14.03 8.04 17.09
CA LEU A 163 -13.21 8.64 16.04
C LEU A 163 -12.67 7.59 15.07
N GLU A 164 -12.21 6.44 15.56
CA GLU A 164 -11.76 5.34 14.72
C GLU A 164 -12.87 4.81 13.80
N LEU A 165 -14.11 4.67 14.29
CA LEU A 165 -15.24 4.25 13.45
C LEU A 165 -15.51 5.23 12.30
N ILE A 166 -15.40 6.54 12.56
CA ILE A 166 -15.56 7.57 11.52
C ILE A 166 -14.40 7.46 10.51
N LEU A 167 -13.16 7.36 10.99
CA LEU A 167 -11.96 7.29 10.15
C LEU A 167 -11.84 5.99 9.34
N GLN A 168 -12.60 4.94 9.67
CA GLN A 168 -12.65 3.70 8.86
C GLN A 168 -13.44 3.87 7.56
N ASN A 169 -14.27 4.91 7.44
CA ASN A 169 -15.04 5.13 6.23
C ASN A 169 -14.11 5.56 5.06
N PRO A 170 -14.15 4.86 3.91
CA PRO A 170 -13.29 5.17 2.77
C PRO A 170 -13.46 6.59 2.20
N GLN A 171 -14.66 7.18 2.26
CA GLN A 171 -14.90 8.54 1.76
C GLN A 171 -14.14 9.59 2.57
N VAL A 172 -13.92 9.33 3.86
CA VAL A 172 -13.12 10.22 4.70
C VAL A 172 -11.69 10.25 4.21
N HIS A 173 -11.16 9.16 3.65
CA HIS A 173 -9.77 9.10 3.14
C HIS A 173 -9.54 9.99 1.92
N GLU A 174 -10.59 10.47 1.25
CA GLU A 174 -10.47 11.50 0.20
C GLU A 174 -10.19 12.90 0.79
N LEU A 175 -10.42 13.10 2.09
CA LEU A 175 -10.18 14.34 2.85
C LEU A 175 -8.82 14.31 3.56
N GLU A 176 -7.80 13.95 2.80
CA GLU A 176 -6.43 13.66 3.23
C GLU A 176 -5.83 14.74 4.17
N GLU A 177 -5.93 16.02 3.81
CA GLU A 177 -5.40 17.13 4.63
C GLU A 177 -6.20 17.33 5.93
N GLN A 178 -7.53 17.25 5.86
CA GLN A 178 -8.40 17.46 7.02
C GLN A 178 -8.26 16.32 8.04
N ILE A 179 -8.10 15.07 7.58
CA ILE A 179 -7.79 13.94 8.44
C ILE A 179 -6.46 14.18 9.16
N ALA A 180 -5.43 14.61 8.42
CA ALA A 180 -4.11 14.82 8.99
C ALA A 180 -4.17 15.86 10.13
N ASP A 181 -4.87 16.97 9.92
CA ASP A 181 -5.04 18.00 10.94
C ASP A 181 -5.76 17.46 12.19
N VAL A 182 -6.89 16.76 12.02
CA VAL A 182 -7.66 16.17 13.13
C VAL A 182 -6.80 15.18 13.92
N ILE A 183 -6.10 14.25 13.25
CA ILE A 183 -5.31 13.22 13.94
C ILE A 183 -4.09 13.82 14.66
N LEU A 184 -3.45 14.82 14.06
CA LEU A 184 -2.26 15.45 14.65
C LEU A 184 -2.60 16.27 15.91
N ASN A 185 -3.79 16.88 15.94
CA ASN A 185 -4.29 17.66 17.08
C ASN A 185 -5.03 16.81 18.12
N TYR A 186 -5.51 15.62 17.75
CA TYR A 186 -6.30 14.76 18.63
C TYR A 186 -5.55 14.33 19.91
N GLN A 187 -6.14 14.66 21.05
CA GLN A 187 -5.71 14.21 22.37
C GLN A 187 -6.82 13.37 23.01
N CYS A 188 -6.53 12.11 23.35
CA CYS A 188 -7.56 11.24 23.93
C CYS A 188 -8.09 11.83 25.24
N PRO A 189 -9.40 12.13 25.37
CA PRO A 189 -9.95 12.79 26.55
C PRO A 189 -9.70 12.03 27.86
N ILE A 190 -9.68 10.69 27.80
CA ILE A 190 -9.54 9.80 28.97
C ILE A 190 -8.08 9.75 29.47
N HIS A 191 -7.11 9.77 28.56
CA HIS A 191 -5.71 9.53 28.90
C HIS A 191 -4.82 10.77 28.79
N GLN A 192 -5.34 11.87 28.22
CA GLN A 192 -4.58 13.09 27.88
C GLN A 192 -3.28 12.79 27.11
N LYS A 193 -3.29 11.70 26.35
CA LYS A 193 -2.17 11.22 25.52
C LYS A 193 -2.67 10.99 24.11
N LYS A 194 -1.77 11.10 23.15
CA LYS A 194 -2.06 10.80 21.75
C LYS A 194 -2.51 9.35 21.62
N CYS A 195 -3.66 9.11 20.99
CA CYS A 195 -4.17 7.76 20.78
C CYS A 195 -3.51 7.16 19.53
N TRP A 196 -2.54 6.26 19.70
CA TRP A 196 -1.83 5.64 18.58
C TRP A 196 -2.74 4.89 17.59
N ARG A 197 -3.96 4.50 18.01
CA ARG A 197 -4.92 3.81 17.15
C ARG A 197 -5.42 4.69 16.00
N VAL A 198 -5.70 5.97 16.25
CA VAL A 198 -6.19 6.87 15.19
C VAL A 198 -5.07 7.26 14.23
N TRP A 199 -3.81 7.21 14.67
CA TRP A 199 -2.64 7.47 13.83
C TRP A 199 -2.48 6.47 12.68
N GLN A 200 -3.14 5.32 12.78
CA GLN A 200 -3.11 4.33 11.72
C GLN A 200 -3.80 4.81 10.42
N TYR A 201 -4.61 5.88 10.52
CA TYR A 201 -5.31 6.52 9.41
C TYR A 201 -4.60 7.78 8.91
N LEU A 202 -3.40 8.09 9.41
CA LEU A 202 -2.66 9.28 9.01
C LEU A 202 -2.10 9.13 7.58
N PRO A 203 -2.40 10.04 6.64
CA PRO A 203 -1.91 9.97 5.27
C PRO A 203 -0.45 10.46 5.20
N PHE A 204 0.50 9.58 5.53
CA PHE A 204 1.92 9.93 5.62
C PHE A 204 2.50 10.47 4.30
N GLU A 205 1.89 10.16 3.17
CA GLU A 205 2.24 10.60 1.83
C GLU A 205 2.19 12.12 1.67
N LEU A 206 1.39 12.82 2.48
CA LEU A 206 1.24 14.27 2.44
C LEU A 206 2.35 15.01 3.19
N PHE A 207 3.11 14.32 4.04
CA PHE A 207 4.13 14.98 4.83
C PHE A 207 5.43 15.12 4.02
N GLY A 208 5.87 16.37 3.85
CA GLY A 208 7.25 16.62 3.44
C GLY A 208 8.26 16.10 4.46
N ASP A 209 9.51 15.92 4.04
CA ASP A 209 10.58 15.33 4.85
C ASP A 209 10.73 15.99 6.22
N GLU A 210 10.57 17.31 6.31
CA GLU A 210 10.68 18.05 7.58
C GLU A 210 9.58 17.66 8.58
N LYS A 211 8.32 17.69 8.15
CA LYS A 211 7.17 17.31 9.01
C LYS A 211 7.20 15.83 9.33
N PHE A 212 7.62 14.99 8.40
CA PHE A 212 7.80 13.56 8.67
C PHE A 212 8.91 13.32 9.71
N ASN A 213 10.06 13.99 9.58
CA ASN A 213 11.16 13.88 10.54
C ASN A 213 10.76 14.40 11.94
N SER A 214 9.99 15.48 12.02
CA SER A 214 9.51 15.97 13.32
C SER A 214 8.59 14.94 14.00
N LEU A 215 7.70 14.28 13.25
CA LEU A 215 6.90 13.16 13.74
C LEU A 215 7.76 11.97 14.18
N LEU A 216 8.85 11.66 13.46
CA LEU A 216 9.79 10.60 13.84
C LEU A 216 10.49 10.88 15.18
N THR A 217 10.60 12.15 15.58
CA THR A 217 11.21 12.55 16.86
C THR A 217 10.21 12.71 18.01
N ASP A 218 8.90 12.61 17.74
CA ASP A 218 7.86 12.75 18.76
C ASP A 218 7.86 11.53 19.71
N LYS A 219 8.34 11.74 20.95
CA LYS A 219 8.42 10.69 21.98
C LYS A 219 7.04 10.17 22.42
N THR A 220 5.96 10.88 22.11
CA THR A 220 4.59 10.43 22.42
C THR A 220 4.09 9.39 21.42
N LEU A 221 4.78 9.24 20.28
CA LEU A 221 4.41 8.32 19.22
C LEU A 221 4.91 6.90 19.46
N ASN A 222 3.99 5.93 19.40
CA ASN A 222 4.34 4.51 19.43
C ASN A 222 4.65 4.00 18.02
N PHE A 223 5.92 4.06 17.60
CA PHE A 223 6.36 3.57 16.29
C PHE A 223 6.02 2.11 16.02
N ASN A 224 6.04 1.25 17.04
CA ASN A 224 5.72 -0.16 16.86
C ASN A 224 4.28 -0.35 16.40
N ALA A 225 3.36 0.51 16.85
CA ALA A 225 1.96 0.45 16.48
C ALA A 225 1.68 0.89 15.04
N ILE A 226 2.43 1.87 14.52
CA ILE A 226 2.26 2.39 13.15
C ILE A 226 3.26 1.81 12.14
N ARG A 227 4.17 0.93 12.58
CA ARG A 227 5.25 0.37 11.76
C ARG A 227 4.75 -0.29 10.48
N SER A 228 3.68 -1.08 10.57
CA SER A 228 3.11 -1.79 9.42
C SER A 228 2.65 -0.82 8.32
N ILE A 229 2.11 0.34 8.71
CA ILE A 229 1.62 1.37 7.80
C ILE A 229 2.78 2.12 7.17
N LEU A 230 3.76 2.54 7.97
CA LEU A 230 4.99 3.16 7.45
C LEU A 230 5.68 2.25 6.42
N LEU A 231 5.72 0.94 6.67
CA LEU A 231 6.28 -0.04 5.73
C LEU A 231 5.41 -0.25 4.49
N ARG A 232 4.08 -0.20 4.61
CA ARG A 232 3.16 -0.27 3.47
C ARG A 232 3.34 0.93 2.55
N ASN A 233 3.37 2.13 3.12
CA ASN A 233 3.52 3.38 2.37
C ASN A 233 4.91 3.47 1.74
N ARG A 234 5.96 2.96 2.41
CA ARG A 234 7.30 2.82 1.79
C ARG A 234 7.31 1.90 0.57
N LYS A 235 6.52 0.82 0.54
CA LYS A 235 6.42 -0.05 -0.64
C LYS A 235 5.73 0.65 -1.81
N GLU A 236 4.72 1.46 -1.54
CA GLU A 236 4.04 2.27 -2.56
C GLU A 236 4.92 3.43 -3.06
N LEU A 237 5.66 4.11 -2.17
CA LEU A 237 6.69 5.09 -2.54
C LEU A 237 7.83 4.45 -3.35
N ALA A 238 8.26 3.24 -2.99
CA ALA A 238 9.24 2.48 -3.75
C ALA A 238 8.71 1.98 -5.12
N LYS A 239 7.39 1.79 -5.26
CA LYS A 239 6.73 1.54 -6.55
C LYS A 239 6.62 2.81 -7.40
N LYS A 240 6.32 3.97 -6.80
CA LYS A 240 6.30 5.27 -7.50
C LYS A 240 7.70 5.71 -7.95
N LYS A 241 8.77 5.30 -7.26
CA LYS A 241 10.16 5.50 -7.70
C LYS A 241 10.61 4.55 -8.83
N LYS A 242 9.72 3.69 -9.34
CA LYS A 242 10.04 2.55 -10.21
C LYS A 242 9.78 2.81 -11.70
N ASP A 243 9.86 4.06 -12.15
CA ASP A 243 9.81 4.42 -13.57
C ASP A 243 11.18 4.34 -14.27
N SER A 244 12.26 4.14 -13.52
CA SER A 244 13.50 3.55 -14.02
C SER A 244 14.25 2.88 -12.87
N LEU A 245 14.70 1.63 -13.06
CA LEU A 245 15.59 0.99 -12.09
C LEU A 245 17.01 1.38 -12.47
N ILE A 246 17.61 2.25 -11.65
CA ILE A 246 19.02 2.63 -11.76
C ILE A 246 19.84 1.68 -10.89
N SER A 247 20.76 0.94 -11.50
CA SER A 247 21.72 0.06 -10.82
C SER A 247 23.14 0.55 -11.09
N VAL A 248 23.98 0.62 -10.06
CA VAL A 248 25.38 1.06 -10.18
C VAL A 248 26.30 -0.15 -10.00
N PHE A 249 27.15 -0.40 -10.98
CA PHE A 249 28.14 -1.47 -10.99
C PHE A 249 29.53 -0.86 -10.82
N HIS A 250 30.12 -1.04 -9.65
CA HIS A 250 31.44 -0.52 -9.35
C HIS A 250 32.54 -1.37 -10.02
N PRO A 251 33.62 -0.75 -10.49
CA PRO A 251 34.75 -1.47 -11.07
C PRO A 251 35.36 -2.43 -10.04
N ALA A 252 35.51 -3.68 -10.44
CA ALA A 252 36.27 -4.69 -9.72
C ALA A 252 37.10 -5.51 -10.71
N ILE A 253 38.18 -6.13 -10.22
CA ILE A 253 39.00 -7.03 -11.04
C ILE A 253 38.21 -8.32 -11.39
N SER A 254 37.11 -8.60 -10.68
CA SER A 254 36.17 -9.65 -11.00
C SER A 254 35.31 -9.32 -12.22
N MET A 255 34.88 -10.38 -12.95
CA MET A 255 33.90 -10.27 -14.03
C MET A 255 32.49 -10.27 -13.44
N ASP A 256 32.18 -9.24 -12.66
CA ASP A 256 30.91 -9.03 -11.95
C ASP A 256 30.30 -7.66 -12.27
N GLY A 257 30.46 -7.22 -13.52
CA GLY A 257 29.85 -5.99 -14.03
C GLY A 257 28.43 -6.21 -14.55
N ILE A 258 28.01 -5.36 -15.46
CA ILE A 258 26.63 -5.28 -15.98
C ILE A 258 26.22 -6.60 -16.63
N ILE A 259 27.09 -7.18 -17.46
CA ILE A 259 26.79 -8.38 -18.27
C ILE A 259 26.61 -9.59 -17.36
N GLN A 260 27.55 -9.83 -16.46
CA GLN A 260 27.55 -11.03 -15.61
C GLN A 260 26.51 -10.98 -14.48
N ASN A 261 25.88 -9.83 -14.24
CA ASN A 261 24.72 -9.66 -13.36
C ASN A 261 23.38 -9.77 -14.10
N GLY A 262 23.34 -10.48 -15.23
CA GLY A 262 22.11 -10.86 -15.92
C GLY A 262 21.57 -9.83 -16.91
N ASN A 263 22.30 -8.76 -17.19
CA ASN A 263 21.93 -7.74 -18.19
C ASN A 263 22.73 -7.94 -19.49
N ALA A 264 22.71 -9.15 -20.02
CA ALA A 264 23.49 -9.49 -21.21
C ALA A 264 22.95 -8.74 -22.46
N PRO A 265 23.82 -8.02 -23.21
CA PRO A 265 23.41 -7.35 -24.43
C PRO A 265 23.23 -8.34 -25.58
N LEU A 266 22.56 -7.90 -26.65
CA LEU A 266 22.71 -8.53 -27.95
C LEU A 266 24.12 -8.21 -28.49
N VAL A 267 24.85 -9.23 -28.94
CA VAL A 267 26.23 -9.09 -29.40
C VAL A 267 26.40 -9.62 -30.81
N CYS A 268 27.06 -8.84 -31.68
CA CYS A 268 27.38 -9.24 -33.04
C CYS A 268 28.73 -8.70 -33.50
N SER A 269 29.24 -9.27 -34.60
CA SER A 269 30.42 -8.79 -35.32
C SER A 269 30.29 -9.21 -36.77
N ASP A 270 30.58 -8.30 -37.70
CA ASP A 270 30.57 -8.58 -39.14
C ASP A 270 31.82 -9.38 -39.58
N ASP A 271 32.80 -9.48 -38.69
CA ASP A 271 34.13 -10.01 -38.98
C ASP A 271 34.39 -11.38 -38.36
N ALA A 272 33.41 -12.08 -37.80
CA ALA A 272 33.67 -13.39 -37.18
C ALA A 272 34.34 -14.38 -38.17
N TYR A 273 35.42 -15.04 -37.75
CA TYR A 273 36.16 -16.00 -38.58
C TYR A 273 35.28 -17.18 -39.00
N SER A 274 34.48 -17.68 -38.06
CA SER A 274 33.46 -18.71 -38.28
C SER A 274 32.40 -18.65 -37.18
N ILE A 275 31.33 -19.45 -37.32
CA ILE A 275 30.27 -19.56 -36.31
C ILE A 275 30.78 -20.03 -34.94
N TYR A 276 31.89 -20.78 -34.88
CA TYR A 276 32.49 -21.26 -33.63
C TYR A 276 33.21 -20.14 -32.86
N TYR A 277 33.53 -19.05 -33.54
CA TYR A 277 34.20 -17.87 -32.98
C TYR A 277 33.28 -16.66 -32.98
N SER A 278 31.99 -16.91 -32.73
CA SER A 278 30.94 -15.89 -32.66
C SER A 278 31.29 -14.79 -31.66
N ALA A 279 30.81 -13.58 -31.93
CA ALA A 279 30.93 -12.45 -31.02
C ALA A 279 30.27 -12.72 -29.65
N THR A 280 29.22 -13.56 -29.62
CA THR A 280 28.55 -13.97 -28.37
C THR A 280 29.46 -14.73 -27.41
N ASN A 281 30.58 -15.31 -27.88
CA ASN A 281 31.52 -16.02 -27.03
C ASN A 281 32.15 -15.11 -25.97
N VAL A 282 32.22 -13.80 -26.20
CA VAL A 282 32.77 -12.85 -25.21
C VAL A 282 31.87 -12.65 -23.99
N LEU A 283 30.65 -13.18 -24.01
CA LEU A 283 29.73 -13.15 -22.87
C LEU A 283 29.92 -14.35 -21.94
N LEU A 284 30.59 -15.41 -22.41
CA LEU A 284 30.74 -16.67 -21.70
C LEU A 284 31.88 -16.59 -20.67
N LYS A 285 31.72 -17.27 -19.54
CA LYS A 285 32.76 -17.35 -18.49
C LYS A 285 33.83 -18.41 -18.78
N ASP A 286 33.60 -19.28 -19.76
CA ASP A 286 34.47 -20.41 -20.10
C ASP A 286 35.63 -20.02 -21.04
N ASP A 287 36.26 -21.02 -21.66
CA ASP A 287 37.41 -20.90 -22.57
C ASP A 287 37.04 -20.50 -24.00
N SER A 288 35.75 -20.31 -24.30
CA SER A 288 35.27 -19.84 -25.60
C SER A 288 35.79 -18.44 -25.90
N TYR A 289 35.95 -18.11 -27.18
CA TYR A 289 36.47 -16.82 -27.58
C TYR A 289 35.90 -16.37 -28.92
N PHE A 290 35.78 -15.05 -29.07
CA PHE A 290 35.59 -14.42 -30.37
C PHE A 290 36.92 -14.39 -31.10
N CYS A 291 36.89 -14.57 -32.42
CA CYS A 291 38.04 -14.44 -33.30
C CYS A 291 37.57 -13.89 -34.64
N SER A 292 38.13 -12.77 -35.07
CA SER A 292 37.81 -12.19 -36.36
C SER A 292 38.52 -12.90 -37.52
N LYS A 293 38.04 -12.65 -38.74
CA LYS A 293 38.80 -12.78 -39.98
C LYS A 293 40.02 -11.88 -39.91
N GLU A 294 41.01 -12.20 -40.73
CA GLU A 294 42.19 -11.37 -40.85
C GLU A 294 41.82 -10.07 -41.57
N GLY A 295 42.10 -8.94 -40.94
CA GLY A 295 41.75 -7.64 -41.51
C GLY A 295 42.04 -6.49 -40.55
N PRO A 296 42.12 -5.26 -41.07
CA PRO A 296 42.15 -4.07 -40.24
C PRO A 296 40.76 -3.83 -39.63
N GLN A 297 40.68 -3.33 -38.39
CA GLN A 297 39.46 -2.74 -37.82
C GLN A 297 38.29 -3.70 -37.51
N ALA A 298 38.59 -4.96 -37.19
CA ALA A 298 37.57 -5.88 -36.70
C ALA A 298 36.84 -5.32 -35.48
N THR A 299 35.50 -5.40 -35.49
CA THR A 299 34.65 -4.73 -34.49
C THR A 299 33.65 -5.68 -33.83
N ILE A 300 33.43 -5.53 -32.52
CA ILE A 300 32.37 -6.20 -31.75
C ILE A 300 31.36 -5.15 -31.31
N TYR A 301 30.07 -5.40 -31.55
CA TYR A 301 28.96 -4.53 -31.18
C TYR A 301 28.16 -5.12 -30.02
N PHE A 302 27.73 -4.26 -29.09
CA PHE A 302 26.92 -4.59 -27.93
C PHE A 302 25.69 -3.68 -27.89
N ASN A 303 24.49 -4.27 -27.88
CA ASN A 303 23.23 -3.55 -27.82
C ASN A 303 22.44 -3.96 -26.56
N PHE A 304 22.28 -2.99 -25.66
CA PHE A 304 21.58 -3.12 -24.38
C PHE A 304 20.11 -2.68 -24.44
N SER A 305 19.60 -2.30 -25.61
CA SER A 305 18.21 -1.84 -25.78
C SER A 305 17.22 -2.84 -25.18
N PRO A 306 16.22 -2.38 -24.40
CA PRO A 306 15.83 -0.98 -24.21
C PRO A 306 16.60 -0.23 -23.10
N ASN A 307 17.56 -0.87 -22.45
CA ASN A 307 18.31 -0.29 -21.33
C ASN A 307 19.37 0.70 -21.82
N LYS A 308 19.72 1.65 -20.96
CA LYS A 308 20.82 2.60 -21.19
C LYS A 308 21.92 2.39 -20.16
N ILE A 309 23.16 2.56 -20.61
CA ILE A 309 24.36 2.46 -19.79
C ILE A 309 25.14 3.76 -19.88
N GLU A 310 25.55 4.24 -18.72
CA GLU A 310 26.58 5.26 -18.55
C GLU A 310 27.88 4.56 -18.17
N LEU A 311 28.76 4.36 -19.14
CA LEU A 311 29.97 3.56 -19.00
C LEU A 311 31.05 4.34 -18.25
N THR A 312 31.74 3.66 -17.34
CA THR A 312 32.88 4.21 -16.58
C THR A 312 34.14 3.37 -16.75
N HIS A 313 33.98 2.05 -16.80
CA HIS A 313 35.09 1.10 -16.99
C HIS A 313 34.64 -0.05 -17.88
N TYR A 314 35.62 -0.76 -18.42
CA TYR A 314 35.41 -2.02 -19.10
C TYR A 314 36.54 -2.99 -18.76
N ALA A 315 36.25 -4.27 -18.72
CA ALA A 315 37.26 -5.31 -18.56
C ALA A 315 37.32 -6.19 -19.81
N LEU A 316 38.54 -6.54 -20.21
CA LEU A 316 38.81 -7.45 -21.31
C LEU A 316 39.59 -8.65 -20.80
N ARG A 317 39.25 -9.84 -21.30
CA ARG A 317 40.02 -11.06 -21.08
C ARG A 317 40.60 -11.57 -22.39
N SER A 318 41.91 -11.76 -22.43
CA SER A 318 42.58 -12.35 -23.59
C SER A 318 42.18 -13.83 -23.76
N TRP A 319 42.42 -14.37 -24.95
CA TRP A 319 42.27 -15.80 -25.20
C TRP A 319 43.32 -16.62 -24.44
N ARG A 320 43.04 -17.90 -24.18
CA ARG A 320 43.94 -18.81 -23.43
C ARG A 320 45.31 -19.03 -24.06
N ILE A 321 45.46 -18.75 -25.36
CA ILE A 321 46.74 -18.77 -26.08
C ILE A 321 47.09 -17.36 -26.58
N GLY A 322 46.61 -16.32 -25.91
CA GLY A 322 46.82 -14.92 -26.29
C GLY A 322 48.29 -14.49 -26.33
N ALA A 323 49.19 -15.22 -25.67
CA ALA A 323 50.63 -14.96 -25.74
C ALA A 323 51.21 -15.06 -27.17
N ASN A 324 50.51 -15.71 -28.12
CA ASN A 324 50.89 -15.74 -29.54
C ASN A 324 50.64 -14.41 -30.30
N GLY A 325 50.13 -13.39 -29.60
CA GLY A 325 49.99 -12.03 -30.09
C GLY A 325 48.70 -11.71 -30.84
N VAL A 326 47.68 -12.58 -30.79
CA VAL A 326 46.35 -12.32 -31.40
C VAL A 326 45.42 -11.46 -30.55
N CYS A 327 45.87 -11.01 -29.36
CA CYS A 327 45.15 -10.03 -28.57
C CYS A 327 45.33 -8.63 -29.21
N PRO A 328 44.34 -7.74 -29.05
CA PRO A 328 44.51 -6.36 -29.47
C PRO A 328 45.65 -5.71 -28.68
N LYS A 329 46.51 -4.99 -29.38
CA LYS A 329 47.53 -4.09 -28.80
C LYS A 329 47.06 -2.63 -28.86
N SER A 330 46.24 -2.32 -29.86
CA SER A 330 45.61 -1.02 -30.02
C SER A 330 44.13 -1.20 -30.33
N TRP A 331 43.24 -0.46 -29.67
CA TRP A 331 41.80 -0.53 -29.87
C TRP A 331 41.10 0.77 -29.45
N THR A 332 39.85 0.92 -29.90
CA THR A 332 38.95 2.00 -29.46
C THR A 332 37.68 1.43 -28.83
N VAL A 333 37.13 2.17 -27.87
CA VAL A 333 35.79 1.97 -27.34
C VAL A 333 34.95 3.17 -27.77
N SER A 334 33.81 2.90 -28.43
CA SER A 334 32.89 3.94 -28.84
C SER A 334 31.46 3.65 -28.38
N VAL A 335 30.71 4.70 -28.12
CA VAL A 335 29.28 4.65 -27.78
C VAL A 335 28.46 5.36 -28.84
N GLN A 336 27.19 4.99 -29.00
CA GLN A 336 26.29 5.70 -29.90
C GLN A 336 25.55 6.81 -29.14
N ILE A 337 25.71 8.06 -29.56
CA ILE A 337 25.03 9.24 -29.01
C ILE A 337 24.34 9.94 -30.18
N ASP A 338 23.02 10.10 -30.10
CA ASP A 338 22.20 10.75 -31.14
C ASP A 338 22.45 10.19 -32.55
N GLY A 339 22.57 8.86 -32.64
CA GLY A 339 22.82 8.13 -33.89
C GLY A 339 24.28 8.09 -34.34
N ASN A 340 25.17 8.90 -33.75
CA ASN A 340 26.58 8.98 -34.12
C ASN A 340 27.48 8.18 -33.18
N TRP A 341 28.52 7.56 -33.72
CA TRP A 341 29.55 6.89 -32.90
C TRP A 341 30.55 7.90 -32.36
N VAL A 342 30.68 7.95 -31.03
CA VAL A 342 31.60 8.82 -30.30
C VAL A 342 32.64 7.96 -29.59
N GLU A 343 33.93 8.23 -29.81
CA GLU A 343 35.04 7.56 -29.12
C GLU A 343 35.09 8.03 -27.65
N VAL A 344 35.03 7.09 -26.70
CA VAL A 344 35.10 7.36 -25.25
C VAL A 344 36.40 6.87 -24.63
N ASP A 345 37.10 5.95 -25.29
CA ASP A 345 38.46 5.53 -24.92
C ASP A 345 39.23 5.02 -26.13
N LYS A 346 40.55 5.14 -26.06
CA LYS A 346 41.50 4.67 -27.08
C LYS A 346 42.80 4.24 -26.43
N LYS A 347 43.17 2.99 -26.68
CA LYS A 347 44.46 2.43 -26.25
C LYS A 347 45.34 2.23 -27.48
N ILE A 348 46.56 2.74 -27.42
CA ILE A 348 47.59 2.59 -28.46
C ILE A 348 48.79 1.91 -27.82
N ASP A 349 49.32 0.88 -28.49
CA ASP A 349 50.51 0.13 -28.08
C ASP A 349 50.43 -0.43 -26.64
N ASN A 350 49.22 -0.72 -26.16
CA ASN A 350 48.98 -1.24 -24.83
C ASN A 350 49.25 -2.76 -24.80
N THR A 351 50.19 -3.18 -23.93
CA THR A 351 50.61 -4.58 -23.79
C THR A 351 50.00 -5.27 -22.57
N GLU A 352 49.12 -4.58 -21.83
CA GLU A 352 48.52 -5.14 -20.62
C GLU A 352 47.64 -6.34 -20.93
N LEU A 353 47.05 -6.45 -22.12
CA LEU A 353 46.25 -7.62 -22.49
C LEU A 353 47.08 -8.77 -23.09
N VAL A 354 48.38 -8.56 -23.34
CA VAL A 354 49.27 -9.60 -23.89
C VAL A 354 49.56 -10.63 -22.81
N GLY A 355 49.14 -11.87 -23.06
CA GLY A 355 49.27 -12.99 -22.14
C GLY A 355 48.15 -14.00 -22.32
N ASN A 356 48.27 -15.16 -21.68
CA ASN A 356 47.24 -16.19 -21.70
C ASN A 356 46.16 -15.88 -20.66
N SER A 357 44.89 -15.83 -21.09
CA SER A 357 43.72 -15.60 -20.22
C SER A 357 43.85 -14.37 -19.30
N LYS A 358 44.58 -13.34 -19.72
CA LYS A 358 44.86 -12.17 -18.92
C LYS A 358 43.62 -11.29 -18.87
N LEU A 359 43.16 -11.00 -17.65
CA LEU A 359 42.03 -10.13 -17.36
C LEU A 359 42.55 -8.77 -16.93
N VAL A 360 42.13 -7.72 -17.64
CA VAL A 360 42.53 -6.34 -17.35
C VAL A 360 41.30 -5.46 -17.32
N LEU A 361 41.24 -4.62 -16.29
CA LEU A 361 40.24 -3.58 -16.11
C LEU A 361 40.80 -2.25 -16.59
N PHE A 362 40.03 -1.55 -17.43
CA PHE A 362 40.40 -0.25 -17.99
C PHE A 362 39.38 0.80 -17.58
N GLU A 363 39.88 1.91 -17.04
CA GLU A 363 39.10 3.13 -16.85
C GLU A 363 38.96 3.88 -18.18
N LEU A 364 37.75 4.38 -18.45
CA LEU A 364 37.50 5.22 -19.62
C LEU A 364 38.20 6.57 -19.46
N LYS A 365 38.71 7.11 -20.57
CA LYS A 365 39.26 8.46 -20.59
C LYS A 365 38.18 9.54 -20.41
N TYR A 366 36.98 9.27 -20.93
CA TYR A 366 35.82 10.16 -20.82
C TYR A 366 34.60 9.36 -20.37
N GLN A 367 33.87 9.89 -19.38
CA GLN A 367 32.59 9.33 -18.98
C GLN A 367 31.62 9.39 -20.17
N SER A 368 30.94 8.28 -20.45
CA SER A 368 30.01 8.24 -21.59
C SER A 368 28.69 8.91 -21.22
N SER A 369 28.01 9.54 -22.17
CA SER A 369 26.57 9.80 -22.02
C SER A 369 25.79 8.47 -21.98
N PRO A 370 24.58 8.43 -21.38
CA PRO A 370 23.74 7.23 -21.39
C PRO A 370 23.45 6.72 -22.80
N THR A 371 23.84 5.48 -23.10
CA THR A 371 23.68 4.87 -24.43
C THR A 371 23.18 3.42 -24.34
N SER A 372 22.56 2.90 -25.39
CA SER A 372 22.25 1.48 -25.51
C SER A 372 23.26 0.72 -26.37
N ASN A 373 24.12 1.41 -27.12
CA ASN A 373 24.99 0.79 -28.11
C ASN A 373 26.46 1.12 -27.85
N ILE A 374 27.26 0.07 -27.70
CA ILE A 374 28.71 0.16 -27.48
C ILE A 374 29.39 -0.66 -28.58
N ARG A 375 30.57 -0.23 -29.03
CA ARG A 375 31.43 -1.06 -29.89
C ARG A 375 32.89 -0.99 -29.46
N ILE A 376 33.61 -2.08 -29.69
CA ILE A 376 35.05 -2.20 -29.49
C ILE A 376 35.68 -2.55 -30.83
N THR A 377 36.61 -1.72 -31.30
CA THR A 377 37.26 -1.89 -32.61
C THR A 377 38.77 -2.09 -32.43
N GLN A 378 39.30 -3.21 -32.92
CA GLN A 378 40.74 -3.46 -32.93
C GLN A 378 41.42 -2.58 -33.99
N LEU A 379 42.38 -1.77 -33.57
CA LEU A 379 43.22 -0.98 -34.48
C LEU A 379 44.49 -1.74 -34.89
N ASP A 380 45.10 -2.47 -33.95
CA ASP A 380 46.31 -3.25 -34.19
C ASP A 380 46.43 -4.43 -33.22
N SER A 381 47.23 -5.43 -33.60
CA SER A 381 47.52 -6.65 -32.83
C SER A 381 48.99 -6.72 -32.47
N ASN A 382 49.35 -7.55 -31.49
CA ASN A 382 50.76 -7.74 -31.14
C ASN A 382 51.53 -8.63 -32.14
N ASN A 383 50.84 -9.28 -33.08
CA ASN A 383 51.43 -10.15 -34.09
C ASN A 383 51.29 -9.53 -35.49
N GLN A 384 52.39 -9.02 -36.04
CA GLN A 384 52.40 -8.38 -37.36
C GLN A 384 51.90 -9.30 -38.50
N GLY A 385 52.08 -10.61 -38.36
CA GLY A 385 51.65 -11.62 -39.33
C GLY A 385 50.27 -12.23 -39.03
N ASN A 386 49.58 -11.79 -37.97
CA ASN A 386 48.25 -12.28 -37.62
C ASN A 386 47.42 -11.18 -36.97
N ARG A 387 46.73 -10.41 -37.82
CA ARG A 387 45.91 -9.26 -37.41
C ARG A 387 44.49 -9.62 -36.96
N ARG A 388 44.25 -10.87 -36.58
CA ARG A 388 42.94 -11.28 -36.04
C ARG A 388 42.70 -10.61 -34.69
N PHE A 389 41.43 -10.31 -34.42
CA PHE A 389 40.98 -9.79 -33.15
C PHE A 389 40.38 -10.92 -32.31
N ALA A 390 41.06 -11.27 -31.21
CA ALA A 390 40.61 -12.35 -30.34
C ALA A 390 40.46 -11.93 -28.86
N LEU A 391 39.29 -12.23 -28.30
CA LEU A 391 38.93 -11.98 -26.90
C LEU A 391 38.10 -13.15 -26.35
N SER A 392 38.37 -13.57 -25.12
CA SER A 392 37.56 -14.59 -24.44
C SER A 392 36.44 -14.01 -23.60
N CYS A 393 36.55 -12.75 -23.16
CA CYS A 393 35.48 -12.12 -22.37
C CYS A 393 35.53 -10.60 -22.43
N VAL A 394 34.36 -9.97 -22.31
CA VAL A 394 34.16 -8.53 -22.17
C VAL A 394 33.17 -8.27 -21.04
N GLU A 395 33.44 -7.27 -20.21
CA GLU A 395 32.54 -6.79 -19.16
C GLU A 395 32.52 -5.25 -19.11
N PHE A 396 31.39 -4.67 -18.72
CA PHE A 396 31.17 -3.24 -18.62
C PHE A 396 30.74 -2.84 -17.21
N PHE A 397 31.17 -1.66 -16.76
CA PHE A 397 30.85 -1.11 -15.44
C PHE A 397 30.39 0.33 -15.52
N GLY A 398 29.54 0.75 -14.58
CA GLY A 398 28.93 2.07 -14.56
C GLY A 398 27.46 2.01 -14.14
N THR A 399 26.67 2.95 -14.64
CA THR A 399 25.25 3.09 -14.28
C THR A 399 24.38 2.45 -15.36
N LEU A 400 23.57 1.46 -14.98
CA LEU A 400 22.54 0.85 -15.82
C LEU A 400 21.18 1.44 -15.47
N THR A 401 20.51 2.04 -16.45
CA THR A 401 19.13 2.48 -16.37
C THR A 401 18.25 1.49 -17.13
N ILE A 402 17.46 0.71 -16.40
CA ILE A 402 16.55 -0.28 -16.99
C ILE A 402 15.26 0.40 -17.42
N SER A 403 14.96 0.33 -18.71
CA SER A 403 13.68 0.78 -19.27
C SER A 403 12.67 -0.34 -19.09
N LYS A 404 11.50 -0.03 -18.51
CA LYS A 404 10.41 -1.00 -18.36
C LYS A 404 9.56 -1.13 -19.61
#